data_AF-A0A2E5YKG5-F1
#
_entry.id   AF-A0A2E5YKG5-F1
#
_cell.length_a   1.000
_cell.length_b   1.000
_cell.length_c   1.000
_cell.angle_alpha   90.00
_cell.angle_beta   90.00
_cell.angle_gamma   90.00
#
_symmetry.space_group_name_H-M   'P 1'
#
loop_
_entity.id
_entity.type
_entity.pdbx_description
1 polymer ?
#
loop_
_entity_poly.entity_id
_entity_poly.type
_entity_poly.pdbx_seq_one_letter_code
_entity_poly.pdbx_strand_id
1 'polypeptide(L)'
;MTFPDGITEMNSPPFAAGIGLSPLGANAELQWAGARSHNRWLAEFYQMAPERCHGVAVVPATWDMDIAVDEVKWARKNGLDSIMIPCMWGDHAPYHHPKYDALWTICEELNMVVNFHSDAVDSAQHLDRNWPPEEPGTAPLVGGTGIYICEARWVAARPLTFLI
;
A
#
# COMPACT_ATOMS: atom_id res chain seq x y z
N MET A 1 -1.44 -14.66 4.18
CA MET A 1 -1.00 -13.49 3.39
C MET A 1 -0.11 -12.66 4.28
N THR A 2 1.14 -12.41 3.89
CA THR A 2 2.10 -11.64 4.70
C THR A 2 2.19 -10.24 4.14
N PHE A 3 1.74 -9.25 4.92
CA PHE A 3 1.83 -7.83 4.60
C PHE A 3 3.06 -7.20 5.28
N PRO A 4 3.52 -6.05 4.77
CA PRO A 4 4.31 -5.11 5.55
C PRO A 4 3.64 -4.82 6.90
N ASP A 5 4.36 -4.99 8.00
CA ASP A 5 3.87 -4.64 9.33
C ASP A 5 3.85 -3.12 9.52
N GLY A 6 2.78 -2.64 10.14
CA GLY A 6 2.58 -1.22 10.48
C GLY A 6 2.41 -0.96 11.96
N ILE A 7 2.44 -1.99 12.82
CA ILE A 7 2.19 -1.85 14.27
C ILE A 7 3.46 -2.09 15.08
N THR A 8 4.22 -3.15 14.79
CA THR A 8 5.49 -3.42 15.50
C THR A 8 6.70 -2.88 14.75
N GLU A 9 6.51 -2.48 13.49
CA GLU A 9 7.51 -2.02 12.52
C GLU A 9 8.67 -3.01 12.26
N MET A 10 8.58 -4.25 12.75
CA MET A 10 9.70 -5.20 12.73
C MET A 10 10.06 -5.68 11.32
N ASN A 11 9.15 -5.58 10.35
CA ASN A 11 9.42 -5.88 8.94
C ASN A 11 8.93 -4.76 7.98
N SER A 12 8.68 -3.56 8.51
CA SER A 12 8.16 -2.45 7.72
C SER A 12 9.20 -1.99 6.69
N PRO A 13 8.85 -1.90 5.40
CA PRO A 13 9.67 -1.27 4.38
C PRO A 13 10.03 0.16 4.77
N PRO A 14 11.30 0.58 4.62
CA PRO A 14 11.68 1.96 4.88
C PRO A 14 11.06 2.91 3.84
N PHE A 15 11.20 4.22 4.08
CA PHE A 15 10.91 5.27 3.10
C PHE A 15 9.46 5.35 2.63
N ALA A 16 8.51 5.24 3.57
CA ALA A 16 7.07 5.28 3.29
C ALA A 16 6.56 4.14 2.39
N ALA A 17 7.36 3.09 2.17
CA ALA A 17 6.92 1.90 1.44
C ALA A 17 6.12 0.91 2.33
N GLY A 18 5.80 1.31 3.56
CA GLY A 18 5.07 0.49 4.52
C GLY A 18 3.59 0.36 4.25
N ILE A 19 2.86 -0.01 5.28
CA ILE A 19 1.48 -0.49 5.19
C ILE A 19 0.49 0.48 4.50
N GLY A 20 0.64 1.79 4.73
CA GLY A 20 -0.21 2.80 4.09
C GLY A 20 0.20 3.14 2.65
N LEU A 21 1.47 2.87 2.28
CA LEU A 21 2.07 3.14 0.98
C LEU A 21 1.71 4.53 0.40
N SER A 22 1.54 5.54 1.26
CA SER A 22 1.04 6.85 0.84
C SER A 22 2.06 7.53 -0.07
N PRO A 23 1.65 8.09 -1.22
CA PRO A 23 2.54 8.90 -2.06
C PRO A 23 2.73 10.32 -1.50
N LEU A 24 1.85 10.78 -0.60
CA LEU A 24 1.89 12.14 -0.06
C LEU A 24 3.14 12.35 0.80
N GLY A 25 3.97 13.32 0.43
CA GLY A 25 5.22 13.64 1.13
C GLY A 25 6.33 12.59 0.97
N ALA A 26 6.12 11.55 0.15
CA ALA A 26 7.13 10.53 -0.12
C ALA A 26 8.06 10.94 -1.28
N ASN A 27 9.31 10.51 -1.21
CA ASN A 27 10.24 10.58 -2.34
C ASN A 27 10.10 9.29 -3.16
N ALA A 28 9.76 9.42 -4.43
CA ALA A 28 9.49 8.29 -5.32
C ALA A 28 10.65 7.28 -5.40
N GLU A 29 11.88 7.76 -5.54
CA GLU A 29 13.08 6.91 -5.65
C GLU A 29 13.30 6.12 -4.36
N LEU A 30 13.20 6.79 -3.21
CA LEU A 30 13.37 6.15 -1.91
C LEU A 30 12.24 5.16 -1.61
N GLN A 31 10.99 5.49 -1.93
CA GLN A 31 9.84 4.61 -1.72
C GLN A 31 9.94 3.35 -2.60
N TRP A 32 10.37 3.49 -3.86
CA TRP A 32 10.69 2.35 -4.72
C TRP A 32 11.85 1.50 -4.17
N ALA A 33 12.93 2.11 -3.68
CA ALA A 33 14.04 1.39 -3.08
C ALA A 33 13.60 0.59 -1.83
N GLY A 34 12.76 1.19 -0.98
CA GLY A 34 12.18 0.54 0.19
C GLY A 34 11.29 -0.64 -0.19
N ALA A 35 10.34 -0.43 -1.12
CA ALA A 35 9.45 -1.47 -1.63
C ALA A 35 10.25 -2.63 -2.24
N ARG A 36 11.22 -2.32 -3.11
CA ARG A 36 12.05 -3.33 -3.77
C ARG A 36 12.88 -4.14 -2.79
N SER A 37 13.47 -3.49 -1.79
CA SER A 37 14.24 -4.20 -0.77
C SER A 37 13.38 -5.14 0.06
N HIS A 38 12.18 -4.68 0.45
CA HIS A 38 11.22 -5.53 1.15
C HIS A 38 10.75 -6.70 0.29
N ASN A 39 10.41 -6.48 -0.98
CA ASN A 39 9.95 -7.54 -1.88
C ASN A 39 10.99 -8.65 -2.07
N ARG A 40 12.28 -8.31 -2.14
CA ARG A 40 13.36 -9.32 -2.18
C ARG A 40 13.41 -10.15 -0.91
N TRP A 41 13.41 -9.49 0.25
CA TRP A 41 13.39 -10.17 1.54
C TRP A 41 12.13 -11.06 1.67
N LEU A 42 10.97 -10.55 1.28
CA LEU A 42 9.70 -11.26 1.33
C LEU A 42 9.72 -12.50 0.42
N ALA A 43 10.29 -12.39 -0.78
CA ALA A 43 10.45 -13.53 -1.68
C ALA A 43 11.34 -14.63 -1.08
N GLU A 44 12.46 -14.26 -0.46
CA GLU A 44 13.35 -15.22 0.23
C GLU A 44 12.66 -15.83 1.46
N PHE A 45 11.98 -15.01 2.27
CA PHE A 45 11.24 -15.46 3.45
C PHE A 45 10.10 -16.42 3.08
N TYR A 46 9.37 -16.11 2.02
CA TYR A 46 8.27 -16.93 1.52
C TYR A 46 8.73 -18.34 1.11
N GLN A 47 9.92 -18.45 0.50
CA GLN A 47 10.49 -19.74 0.10
C GLN A 47 10.75 -20.70 1.28
N MET A 48 10.75 -20.21 2.51
CA MET A 48 10.93 -21.07 3.70
C MET A 48 9.68 -21.89 4.06
N ALA A 49 8.49 -21.45 3.65
CA ALA A 49 7.21 -22.14 3.93
C ALA A 49 6.12 -21.76 2.90
N PRO A 50 6.30 -22.09 1.61
CA PRO A 50 5.43 -21.61 0.53
C PRO A 50 3.97 -22.08 0.67
N GLU A 51 3.73 -23.23 1.30
CA GLU A 51 2.41 -23.81 1.54
C GLU A 51 1.61 -23.12 2.64
N ARG A 52 2.25 -22.26 3.45
CA ARG A 52 1.63 -21.58 4.61
C ARG A 52 1.57 -20.07 4.49
N CYS A 53 2.35 -19.51 3.58
CA CYS A 53 2.45 -18.09 3.39
C CYS A 53 1.81 -17.70 2.04
N HIS A 54 1.52 -16.42 1.86
CA HIS A 54 1.10 -15.89 0.55
C HIS A 54 1.72 -14.51 0.45
N GLY A 55 2.67 -14.37 -0.47
CA GLY A 55 3.47 -13.16 -0.59
C GLY A 55 2.70 -12.03 -1.28
N VAL A 56 2.73 -10.84 -0.66
CA VAL A 56 2.15 -9.61 -1.21
C VAL A 56 3.26 -8.62 -1.52
N ALA A 57 3.57 -8.44 -2.80
CA ALA A 57 4.58 -7.48 -3.21
C ALA A 57 4.08 -6.04 -3.00
N VAL A 58 4.91 -5.17 -2.45
CA VAL A 58 4.65 -3.74 -2.35
C VAL A 58 4.93 -3.08 -3.70
N VAL A 59 3.94 -2.41 -4.27
CA VAL A 59 4.05 -1.74 -5.59
C VAL A 59 3.58 -0.28 -5.47
N PRO A 60 4.51 0.70 -5.42
CA PRO A 60 4.21 2.14 -5.44
C PRO A 60 3.62 2.64 -6.79
N ALA A 61 2.46 2.10 -7.19
CA ALA A 61 1.87 2.23 -8.53
C ALA A 61 1.50 3.67 -8.95
N THR A 62 1.46 4.63 -8.03
CA THR A 62 1.08 6.03 -8.31
C THR A 62 2.16 6.80 -9.07
N TRP A 63 3.44 6.39 -8.98
CA TRP A 63 4.59 7.06 -9.56
C TRP A 63 4.76 6.78 -11.06
N ASP A 64 5.46 5.69 -11.38
CA ASP A 64 5.87 5.30 -12.73
C ASP A 64 5.26 3.94 -13.07
N MET A 65 4.52 3.88 -14.17
CA MET A 65 3.78 2.69 -14.56
C MET A 65 4.67 1.59 -15.13
N ASP A 66 5.74 1.96 -15.84
CA ASP A 66 6.66 0.97 -16.43
C ASP A 66 7.39 0.24 -15.31
N ILE A 67 7.84 0.98 -14.28
CA ILE A 67 8.45 0.39 -13.08
C ILE A 67 7.42 -0.49 -12.34
N ALA A 68 6.17 -0.05 -12.21
CA ALA A 68 5.11 -0.83 -11.56
C ALA A 68 4.85 -2.16 -12.26
N VAL A 69 4.72 -2.14 -13.58
CA VAL A 69 4.51 -3.34 -14.41
C VAL A 69 5.69 -4.29 -14.29
N ASP A 70 6.93 -3.78 -14.33
CA ASP A 70 8.12 -4.61 -14.19
C ASP A 70 8.26 -5.21 -12.79
N GLU A 71 7.84 -4.49 -11.75
CA GLU A 71 7.79 -5.01 -10.38
C GLU A 71 6.78 -6.15 -10.25
N VAL A 72 5.60 -6.05 -10.87
CA VAL A 72 4.58 -7.11 -10.87
C VAL A 72 5.13 -8.36 -11.56
N LYS A 73 5.76 -8.21 -12.73
CA LYS A 73 6.41 -9.33 -13.45
C LYS A 73 7.50 -9.97 -12.61
N TRP A 74 8.32 -9.16 -11.94
CA TRP A 74 9.36 -9.67 -11.06
C TRP A 74 8.76 -10.41 -9.86
N ALA A 75 7.75 -9.85 -9.21
CA ALA A 75 7.08 -10.45 -8.05
C ALA A 75 6.55 -11.84 -8.39
N ARG A 76 5.83 -11.95 -9.52
CA ARG A 76 5.33 -13.23 -10.02
C ARG A 76 6.45 -14.24 -10.26
N LYS A 77 7.53 -13.82 -10.92
CA LYS A 77 8.69 -14.67 -11.21
C LYS A 77 9.38 -15.19 -9.94
N ASN A 78 9.27 -14.46 -8.83
CA ASN A 78 9.90 -14.81 -7.55
C ASN A 78 8.94 -15.50 -6.57
N GLY A 79 7.77 -15.95 -7.05
CA GLY A 79 6.83 -16.75 -6.26
C GLY A 79 5.89 -15.94 -5.38
N LEU A 80 5.79 -14.62 -5.58
CA LEU A 80 4.75 -13.80 -4.96
C LEU A 80 3.51 -13.85 -5.87
N ASP A 81 2.33 -14.00 -5.26
CA ASP A 81 1.07 -14.24 -5.98
C ASP A 81 0.12 -13.04 -5.94
N SER A 82 0.53 -11.96 -5.27
CA SER A 82 -0.30 -10.79 -5.09
C SER A 82 0.53 -9.52 -4.94
N ILE A 83 -0.11 -8.37 -5.17
CA ILE A 83 0.47 -7.05 -4.97
C ILE A 83 -0.39 -6.23 -3.99
N MET A 84 0.24 -5.26 -3.35
CA MET A 84 -0.40 -4.19 -2.61
C MET A 84 0.00 -2.86 -3.26
N ILE A 85 -1.01 -2.07 -3.59
CA ILE A 85 -0.85 -0.72 -4.15
C ILE A 85 -1.39 0.31 -3.15
N PRO A 86 -1.04 1.61 -3.30
CA PRO A 86 -1.55 2.65 -2.41
C PRO A 86 -3.07 2.66 -2.36
N CYS A 87 -3.67 2.69 -1.18
CA CYS A 87 -5.13 2.69 -1.07
C CYS A 87 -5.74 4.04 -1.52
N MET A 88 -4.96 5.13 -1.43
CA MET A 88 -5.25 6.43 -2.04
C MET A 88 -4.12 6.88 -2.98
N TRP A 89 -4.48 7.68 -3.98
CA TRP A 89 -3.56 8.20 -5.00
C TRP A 89 -2.99 9.59 -4.69
N GLY A 90 -3.46 10.26 -3.63
CA GLY A 90 -3.01 11.62 -3.29
C GLY A 90 -3.21 12.59 -4.45
N ASP A 91 -2.16 13.32 -4.81
CA ASP A 91 -2.16 14.27 -5.93
C ASP A 91 -1.97 13.63 -7.33
N HIS A 92 -1.91 12.30 -7.39
CA HIS A 92 -1.77 11.56 -8.65
C HIS A 92 -3.13 11.26 -9.30
N ALA A 93 -3.10 10.77 -10.55
CA ALA A 93 -4.31 10.36 -11.24
C ALA A 93 -5.06 9.25 -10.47
N PRO A 94 -6.40 9.28 -10.44
CA PRO A 94 -7.21 8.25 -9.79
C PRO A 94 -7.13 6.91 -10.54
N TYR A 95 -7.43 5.81 -9.87
CA TYR A 95 -7.24 4.46 -10.43
C TYR A 95 -8.10 4.09 -11.65
N HIS A 96 -9.14 4.87 -11.97
CA HIS A 96 -9.92 4.72 -13.20
C HIS A 96 -9.32 5.51 -14.39
N HIS A 97 -8.18 6.18 -14.19
CA HIS A 97 -7.46 6.85 -15.26
C HIS A 97 -6.75 5.81 -16.16
N PRO A 98 -6.77 5.96 -17.49
CA PRO A 98 -6.16 5.01 -18.44
C PRO A 98 -4.66 4.74 -18.25
N LYS A 99 -3.98 5.54 -17.42
CA LYS A 99 -2.55 5.32 -17.12
C LYS A 99 -2.32 4.00 -16.38
N TYR A 100 -3.34 3.49 -15.68
CA TYR A 100 -3.25 2.26 -14.89
C TYR A 100 -3.65 1.01 -15.69
N ASP A 101 -4.12 1.17 -16.93
CA ASP A 101 -4.57 0.04 -17.77
C ASP A 101 -3.48 -1.02 -17.89
N ALA A 102 -2.23 -0.61 -18.09
CA ALA A 102 -1.09 -1.51 -18.19
C ALA A 102 -0.87 -2.34 -16.91
N LEU A 103 -1.12 -1.76 -15.73
CA LEU A 103 -1.05 -2.46 -14.45
C LEU A 103 -2.18 -3.48 -14.33
N TRP A 104 -3.41 -3.11 -14.69
CA TRP A 104 -4.55 -4.01 -14.63
C TRP A 104 -4.39 -5.19 -15.58
N THR A 105 -3.98 -4.93 -16.83
CA THR A 105 -3.69 -5.95 -17.83
C THR A 105 -2.63 -6.93 -17.32
N ILE A 106 -1.48 -6.46 -16.83
CA ILE A 106 -0.43 -7.38 -16.39
C ILE A 106 -0.83 -8.16 -15.13
N CYS A 107 -1.61 -7.56 -14.23
CA CYS A 107 -2.14 -8.27 -13.07
C CYS A 107 -3.12 -9.37 -13.49
N GLU A 108 -4.00 -9.10 -14.44
CA GLU A 108 -4.91 -10.11 -15.01
C GLU A 108 -4.14 -11.24 -15.70
N GLU A 109 -3.24 -10.91 -16.62
CA GLU A 109 -2.42 -11.88 -17.37
C GLU A 109 -1.63 -12.83 -16.46
N LEU A 110 -1.07 -12.28 -15.38
CA LEU A 110 -0.25 -13.05 -14.43
C LEU A 110 -1.04 -13.67 -13.28
N ASN A 111 -2.36 -13.47 -13.24
CA ASN A 111 -3.25 -13.86 -12.14
C ASN A 111 -2.79 -13.30 -10.77
N MET A 112 -2.31 -12.06 -10.76
CA MET A 112 -1.86 -11.36 -9.55
C MET A 112 -3.05 -10.70 -8.86
N VAL A 113 -3.29 -11.07 -7.60
CA VAL A 113 -4.34 -10.44 -6.80
C VAL A 113 -3.91 -9.04 -6.37
N VAL A 114 -4.75 -8.03 -6.59
CA VAL A 114 -4.52 -6.64 -6.15
C VAL A 114 -5.15 -6.43 -4.78
N ASN A 115 -4.36 -5.98 -3.81
CA ASN A 115 -4.79 -5.71 -2.44
C ASN A 115 -4.63 -4.23 -2.10
N PHE A 116 -5.47 -3.77 -1.18
CA PHE A 116 -5.26 -2.54 -0.43
C PHE A 116 -5.14 -2.87 1.04
N HIS A 117 -4.34 -2.10 1.77
CA HIS A 117 -4.39 -2.11 3.21
C HIS A 117 -5.24 -0.93 3.72
N SER A 118 -6.00 -1.16 4.80
CA SER A 118 -6.73 -0.12 5.50
C SER A 118 -5.78 0.72 6.36
N ASP A 119 -5.15 1.73 5.76
CA ASP A 119 -4.48 2.83 6.47
C ASP A 119 -4.31 4.05 5.52
N ALA A 120 -5.39 4.33 4.79
CA ALA A 120 -5.36 5.11 3.56
C ALA A 120 -5.74 6.57 3.75
N VAL A 121 -6.56 6.83 4.77
CA VAL A 121 -7.11 8.15 5.07
C VAL A 121 -6.03 8.95 5.76
N ASP A 122 -5.96 10.25 5.48
CA ASP A 122 -5.01 11.14 6.12
C ASP A 122 -5.25 11.16 7.63
N SER A 123 -4.48 10.36 8.35
CA SER A 123 -4.63 10.22 9.80
C SER A 123 -4.47 11.56 10.49
N ALA A 124 -3.70 12.52 9.96
CA ALA A 124 -3.55 13.84 10.57
C ALA A 124 -4.84 14.69 10.53
N GLN A 125 -5.81 14.35 9.66
CA GLN A 125 -7.10 15.05 9.60
C GLN A 125 -8.11 14.55 10.65
N HIS A 126 -7.94 13.31 11.13
CA HIS A 126 -8.94 12.65 11.97
C HIS A 126 -8.40 12.17 13.32
N LEU A 127 -7.12 11.83 13.36
CA LEU A 127 -6.38 11.39 14.52
C LEU A 127 -5.43 12.53 14.86
N ASP A 128 -5.50 13.03 16.08
CA ASP A 128 -4.51 13.97 16.57
C ASP A 128 -3.14 13.28 16.45
N ARG A 129 -2.27 13.78 15.57
CA ARG A 129 -0.97 13.17 15.23
C ARG A 129 -0.13 12.89 16.47
N ASN A 130 -0.38 13.68 17.51
CA ASN A 130 0.29 13.62 18.78
C ASN A 130 -0.78 13.28 19.82
N TRP A 131 -1.06 12.00 20.04
CA TRP A 131 -1.85 11.59 21.20
C TRP A 131 -0.91 11.09 22.30
N PRO A 132 -0.83 11.77 23.46
CA PRO A 132 -1.55 12.98 23.86
C PRO A 132 -1.04 14.27 23.17
N PRO A 133 -1.89 15.31 23.02
CA PRO A 133 -1.60 16.53 22.27
C PRO A 133 -0.32 17.22 22.74
N GLU A 134 0.53 17.59 21.78
CA GLU A 134 1.78 18.34 22.01
C GLU A 134 1.52 19.74 22.58
N GLU A 135 0.39 20.35 22.23
CA GLU A 135 0.01 21.69 22.69
C GLU A 135 -1.08 21.62 23.78
N PRO A 136 -0.78 22.05 25.02
CA PRO A 136 -1.78 22.14 26.09
C PRO A 136 -2.95 23.04 25.69
N GLY A 137 -4.16 22.48 25.66
CA GLY A 137 -5.39 23.22 25.35
C GLY A 137 -6.02 22.90 23.99
N THR A 138 -5.38 22.06 23.17
CA THR A 138 -6.01 21.53 21.96
C THR A 138 -7.14 20.58 22.35
N ALA A 139 -8.38 20.93 21.99
CA ALA A 139 -9.53 20.08 22.24
C ALA A 139 -9.43 18.83 21.35
N PRO A 140 -9.65 17.62 21.91
CA PRO A 140 -9.62 16.41 21.10
C PRO A 140 -10.73 16.46 20.04
N LEU A 141 -10.44 15.95 18.85
CA LEU A 141 -11.45 15.76 17.80
C LEU A 141 -12.44 14.68 18.22
N VAL A 142 -13.55 15.08 18.84
CA VAL A 142 -14.58 14.15 19.33
C VAL A 142 -15.13 13.32 18.16
N GLY A 143 -14.99 11.99 18.25
CA GLY A 143 -15.42 11.06 17.21
C GLY A 143 -14.44 10.90 16.03
N GLY A 144 -13.30 11.59 16.03
CA GLY A 144 -12.29 11.55 14.96
C GLY A 144 -11.82 10.13 14.63
N THR A 145 -11.50 9.32 15.64
CA THR A 145 -11.16 7.89 15.46
C THR A 145 -12.29 7.08 14.83
N GLY A 146 -13.54 7.35 15.20
CA GLY A 146 -14.70 6.66 14.64
C GLY A 146 -14.88 6.98 13.16
N ILE A 147 -14.77 8.26 12.80
CA ILE A 147 -14.82 8.73 11.41
C ILE A 147 -13.67 8.14 10.60
N TYR A 148 -12.44 8.19 11.12
CA TYR A 148 -11.26 7.61 10.50
C TYR A 148 -11.46 6.14 10.11
N ILE A 149 -11.91 5.31 11.06
CA ILE A 149 -12.13 3.88 10.83
C ILE A 149 -13.21 3.64 9.77
N CYS A 150 -14.30 4.42 9.82
CA CYS A 150 -15.38 4.32 8.84
C CYS A 150 -14.89 4.67 7.42
N GLU A 151 -14.14 5.76 7.27
CA GLU A 151 -13.64 6.20 5.97
C GLU A 151 -12.55 5.27 5.45
N ALA A 152 -11.60 4.83 6.29
CA ALA A 152 -10.57 3.87 5.91
C ALA A 152 -11.18 2.57 5.38
N ARG A 153 -12.26 2.10 6.01
CA ARG A 153 -13.02 0.95 5.53
C ARG A 153 -13.69 1.21 4.19
N TRP A 154 -14.37 2.35 4.04
CA TRP A 154 -15.04 2.72 2.78
C TRP A 154 -14.04 2.79 1.62
N VAL A 155 -12.92 3.48 1.83
CA VAL A 155 -11.87 3.69 0.84
C VAL A 155 -11.22 2.35 0.46
N ALA A 156 -10.96 1.46 1.40
CA ALA A 156 -10.36 0.14 1.14
C ALA A 156 -11.33 -0.88 0.51
N ALA A 157 -12.64 -0.77 0.79
CA ALA A 157 -13.66 -1.70 0.30
C ALA A 157 -14.42 -1.20 -0.93
N ARG A 158 -14.05 -0.06 -1.51
CA ARG A 158 -14.72 0.49 -2.69
C ARG A 158 -14.65 -0.48 -3.87
N PRO A 159 -15.72 -0.67 -4.67
CA PRO A 159 -15.72 -1.68 -5.71
C PRO A 159 -14.69 -1.37 -6.80
N LEU A 160 -13.71 -2.26 -6.98
CA LEU A 160 -12.76 -2.17 -8.09
C LEU A 160 -13.37 -2.65 -9.41
N THR A 161 -14.56 -3.25 -9.38
CA THR A 161 -15.28 -3.72 -10.58
C THR A 161 -15.64 -2.61 -11.57
N PHE A 162 -15.50 -1.34 -11.18
CA PHE A 162 -15.67 -0.20 -12.08
C PHE A 162 -14.35 0.27 -12.74
N LEU A 163 -13.22 -0.40 -12.47
CA LEU A 163 -11.91 -0.09 -13.03
C LEU A 163 -11.54 -0.96 -14.24
N ILE A 164 -12.40 -1.93 -14.59
CA ILE A 164 -12.27 -2.91 -15.68
C ILE A 164 -13.43 -2.75 -16.65
#